data_AF-A0AAU7JYK9-F1
#
_entry.id   AF-A0AAU7JYK9-F1
#
_cell.length_a   1.000
_cell.length_b   1.000
_cell.length_c   1.000
_cell.angle_alpha   90.00
_cell.angle_beta   90.00
_cell.angle_gamma   90.00
#
_symmetry.space_group_name_H-M   'P 1'
#
loop_
_entity.id
_entity.type
_entity.pdbx_description
1 polymer ?
#
loop_
_entity_poly.entity_id
_entity_poly.type
_entity_poly.pdbx_seq_one_letter_code
_entity_poly.pdbx_strand_id
1 'polypeptide(L)'
;MTVVVRVLVGVLLLAHGLVHLLYLVPDVDAFTIESGPLPESVRRPVALTLLAGTVLASTLLALSVWGVPGLSERWPILMILAASLSAVLLLLFWDRQLVLGLAIDAALIALAVSQPGWFHDILPASS
;
A
#
# COMPACT_ATOMS: atom_id res chain seq x y z
N MET A 1 22.79 11.36 -0.90
CA MET A 1 21.66 10.98 -1.79
C MET A 1 20.67 10.06 -1.10
N THR A 2 21.11 9.10 -0.28
CA THR A 2 20.25 8.09 0.37
C THR A 2 19.13 8.66 1.24
N VAL A 3 19.37 9.73 2.01
CA VAL A 3 18.33 10.34 2.87
C VAL A 3 17.18 10.95 2.06
N VAL A 4 17.49 11.71 1.01
CA VAL A 4 16.46 12.32 0.14
C VAL A 4 15.62 11.23 -0.52
N VAL A 5 16.26 10.16 -1.03
CA VAL A 5 15.54 9.03 -1.63
C VAL A 5 14.63 8.35 -0.59
N ARG A 6 15.11 8.11 0.64
CA ARG A 6 14.28 7.53 1.72
C ARG A 6 13.08 8.39 2.07
N VAL A 7 13.27 9.71 2.15
CA VAL A 7 12.16 10.65 2.39
C VAL A 7 11.15 10.53 1.26
N LEU A 8 11.58 10.62 0.00
CA LEU A 8 10.69 10.53 -1.17
C LEU A 8 9.96 9.19 -1.26
N VAL A 9 10.64 8.08 -1.02
CA VAL A 9 10.04 6.73 -1.02
C VAL A 9 8.99 6.61 0.08
N GLY A 10 9.30 7.05 1.31
CA GLY A 10 8.32 7.02 2.40
C GLY A 10 7.10 7.91 2.12
N VAL A 11 7.30 9.10 1.54
CA VAL A 11 6.20 9.97 1.11
C VAL A 11 5.35 9.31 0.03
N LEU A 12 5.97 8.68 -0.97
CA LEU A 12 5.27 7.98 -2.04
C LEU A 12 4.42 6.82 -1.49
N LEU A 13 4.97 6.00 -0.59
CA LEU A 13 4.27 4.88 0.02
C LEU A 13 3.10 5.35 0.90
N LEU A 14 3.29 6.44 1.66
CA LEU A 14 2.22 7.06 2.43
C LEU A 14 1.12 7.61 1.51
N ALA A 15 1.50 8.33 0.44
CA ALA A 15 0.57 8.88 -0.53
C ALA A 15 -0.23 7.78 -1.25
N HIS A 16 0.42 6.67 -1.62
CA HIS A 16 -0.24 5.48 -2.16
C HIS A 16 -1.29 4.93 -1.19
N GLY A 17 -0.95 4.75 0.09
CA GLY A 17 -1.94 4.33 1.09
C GLY A 17 -3.11 5.30 1.22
N LEU A 18 -2.84 6.61 1.20
CA LEU A 18 -3.86 7.65 1.34
C LEU A 18 -4.73 7.82 0.09
N VAL A 19 -4.26 7.47 -1.11
CA VAL A 19 -5.06 7.57 -2.33
C VAL A 19 -6.31 6.69 -2.26
N HIS A 20 -6.25 5.58 -1.51
CA HIS A 20 -7.39 4.73 -1.31
C HIS A 20 -8.51 5.41 -0.51
N LEU A 21 -8.24 6.47 0.26
CA LEU A 21 -9.28 7.24 0.93
C LEU A 21 -10.27 7.88 -0.06
N LEU A 22 -9.92 7.96 -1.34
CA LEU A 22 -10.85 8.33 -2.40
C LEU A 22 -12.06 7.40 -2.51
N TYR A 23 -11.99 6.15 -2.01
CA TYR A 23 -13.16 5.26 -1.88
C TYR A 23 -14.25 5.81 -0.96
N LEU A 24 -13.94 6.80 -0.12
CA LEU A 24 -14.91 7.49 0.74
C LEU A 24 -15.43 8.79 0.13
N VAL A 25 -14.81 9.26 -0.97
CA VAL A 25 -15.18 10.50 -1.63
C VAL A 25 -16.31 10.19 -2.62
N PRO A 26 -17.47 10.87 -2.52
CA PRO A 26 -18.51 10.71 -3.52
C PRO A 26 -18.01 11.22 -4.89
N ASP A 27 -18.57 10.68 -5.96
CA ASP A 27 -18.36 11.15 -7.35
C ASP A 27 -16.93 10.95 -7.91
N VAL A 28 -16.19 9.96 -7.39
CA VAL A 28 -14.96 9.45 -8.00
C VAL A 28 -15.24 8.06 -8.59
N ASP A 29 -15.64 8.00 -9.85
CA ASP A 29 -16.10 6.76 -10.51
C ASP A 29 -15.11 5.59 -10.36
N ALA A 30 -13.81 5.87 -10.47
CA ALA A 30 -12.77 4.84 -10.31
C ALA A 30 -12.69 4.30 -8.87
N PHE A 31 -13.03 5.09 -7.86
CA PHE A 31 -12.92 4.73 -6.44
C PHE A 31 -14.31 4.62 -5.81
N THR A 32 -15.08 3.60 -6.23
CA THR A 32 -16.40 3.33 -5.67
C THR A 32 -16.44 2.02 -4.90
N ILE A 33 -17.04 2.05 -3.71
CA ILE A 33 -17.31 0.82 -2.95
C ILE A 33 -18.54 0.08 -3.46
N GLU A 34 -19.32 0.65 -4.39
CA GLU A 34 -20.57 0.07 -4.90
C GLU A 34 -20.37 -0.94 -6.04
N SER A 35 -19.16 -1.03 -6.57
CA SER A 35 -18.78 -2.04 -7.55
C SER A 35 -18.23 -3.29 -6.89
N GLY A 36 -18.39 -4.44 -7.53
CA GLY A 36 -17.68 -5.67 -7.15
C GLY A 36 -18.55 -6.89 -6.88
N PRO A 37 -17.94 -8.04 -6.56
CA PRO A 37 -18.63 -9.32 -6.39
C PRO A 37 -19.25 -9.50 -5.00
N LEU A 38 -18.98 -8.58 -4.06
CA LEU A 38 -19.45 -8.71 -2.67
C LEU A 38 -20.95 -8.41 -2.53
N PRO A 39 -21.67 -9.17 -1.69
CA PRO A 39 -23.04 -8.83 -1.30
C PRO A 39 -23.11 -7.44 -0.66
N GLU A 40 -24.18 -6.71 -0.94
CA GLU A 40 -24.39 -5.34 -0.47
C GLU A 40 -24.29 -5.21 1.06
N SER A 41 -24.80 -6.20 1.80
CA SER A 41 -24.78 -6.22 3.27
C SER A 41 -23.38 -6.28 3.90
N VAL A 42 -22.38 -6.81 3.19
CA VAL A 42 -20.99 -6.95 3.69
C VAL A 42 -20.00 -6.03 2.99
N ARG A 43 -20.39 -5.45 1.86
CA ARG A 43 -19.57 -4.57 1.02
C ARG A 43 -18.95 -3.42 1.79
N ARG A 44 -19.77 -2.62 2.46
CA ARG A 44 -19.33 -1.45 3.24
C ARG A 44 -18.39 -1.80 4.40
N PRO A 45 -18.71 -2.76 5.30
CA PRO A 45 -17.78 -3.11 6.37
C PRO A 45 -16.46 -3.66 5.84
N VAL A 46 -16.48 -4.53 4.81
CA VAL A 46 -15.26 -5.07 4.20
C VAL A 46 -14.42 -3.96 3.57
N ALA A 47 -15.03 -3.04 2.82
CA ALA A 47 -14.35 -1.89 2.23
C ALA A 47 -13.64 -1.06 3.32
N LEU A 48 -14.37 -0.70 4.38
CA LEU A 48 -13.83 0.14 5.46
C LEU A 48 -12.68 -0.57 6.21
N THR A 49 -12.80 -1.88 6.46
CA THR A 49 -11.72 -2.65 7.10
C THR A 49 -10.48 -2.71 6.22
N LEU A 50 -10.63 -3.02 4.93
CA LEU A 50 -9.50 -3.07 4.00
C LEU A 50 -8.86 -1.70 3.80
N LEU A 51 -9.68 -0.64 3.73
CA LEU A 51 -9.21 0.73 3.60
C LEU A 51 -8.38 1.15 4.82
N ALA A 52 -8.93 0.97 6.02
CA ALA A 52 -8.23 1.28 7.27
C ALA A 52 -6.93 0.47 7.40
N GLY A 53 -6.98 -0.82 7.05
CA GLY A 53 -5.80 -1.68 7.02
C GLY A 53 -4.74 -1.21 6.03
N THR A 54 -5.13 -0.83 4.83
CA THR A 54 -4.22 -0.33 3.78
C THR A 54 -3.52 0.96 4.19
N VAL A 55 -4.29 1.92 4.73
CA VAL A 55 -3.77 3.21 5.21
C VAL A 55 -2.80 2.97 6.39
N LEU A 56 -3.19 2.15 7.36
CA LEU A 56 -2.35 1.83 8.51
C LEU A 56 -1.06 1.13 8.10
N ALA A 57 -1.15 0.08 7.27
CA ALA A 57 0.00 -0.67 6.79
C ALA A 57 0.96 0.21 5.98
N SER A 58 0.44 1.06 5.09
CA SER A 58 1.24 2.01 4.31
C SER A 58 1.92 3.05 5.19
N THR A 59 1.24 3.51 6.24
CA THR A 59 1.82 4.44 7.23
C THR A 59 2.97 3.78 7.99
N LEU A 60 2.75 2.56 8.51
CA LEU A 60 3.79 1.80 9.20
C LEU A 60 4.98 1.51 8.28
N LEU A 61 4.71 1.20 7.01
CA LEU A 61 5.73 1.01 6.00
C LEU A 61 6.53 2.31 5.77
N ALA A 62 5.89 3.46 5.58
CA ALA A 62 6.59 4.74 5.44
C ALA A 62 7.48 5.04 6.66
N LEU A 63 6.98 4.80 7.88
CA LEU A 63 7.75 4.93 9.12
C LEU A 63 8.95 3.97 9.17
N SER A 64 8.81 2.74 8.68
CA SER A 64 9.93 1.79 8.58
C SER A 64 11.01 2.30 7.60
N VAL A 65 10.60 2.84 6.45
CA VAL A 65 11.53 3.44 5.47
C VAL A 65 12.27 4.64 6.07
N TRP A 66 11.59 5.46 6.87
CA TRP A 66 12.19 6.61 7.57
C TRP A 66 13.05 6.24 8.78
N GLY A 67 13.17 4.97 9.13
CA GLY A 67 14.12 4.52 10.14
C GLY A 67 13.57 4.47 11.56
N VAL A 68 12.24 4.40 11.75
CA VAL A 68 11.65 4.25 13.09
C VAL A 68 12.17 2.95 13.74
N PRO A 69 12.71 3.01 14.98
CA PRO A 69 13.20 1.84 15.70
C PRO A 69 12.12 0.76 15.85
N GLY A 70 12.48 -0.51 15.68
CA GLY A 70 11.57 -1.65 15.75
C GLY A 70 10.66 -1.86 14.52
N LEU A 71 10.52 -0.87 13.64
CA LEU A 71 9.82 -1.01 12.35
C LEU A 71 10.78 -1.22 11.18
N SER A 72 11.96 -0.62 11.23
CA SER A 72 12.94 -0.61 10.14
C SER A 72 13.31 -2.00 9.64
N GLU A 73 13.56 -2.95 10.55
CA GLU A 73 13.90 -4.35 10.23
C GLU A 73 12.72 -5.12 9.60
N ARG A 74 11.49 -4.62 9.76
CA ARG A 74 10.26 -5.28 9.34
C ARG A 74 9.70 -4.69 8.05
N TRP A 75 10.44 -3.80 7.38
CA TRP A 75 10.00 -3.17 6.14
C TRP A 75 9.52 -4.18 5.07
N PRO A 76 10.12 -5.38 4.88
CA PRO A 76 9.65 -6.29 3.84
C PRO A 76 8.26 -6.84 4.15
N ILE A 77 8.03 -7.20 5.42
CA ILE A 77 6.74 -7.71 5.89
C ILE A 77 5.66 -6.63 5.76
N LEU A 78 5.99 -5.40 6.16
CA LEU A 78 5.08 -4.26 6.05
C LEU A 78 4.77 -3.93 4.58
N MET A 79 5.74 -4.06 3.67
CA MET A 79 5.55 -3.84 2.24
C MET A 79 4.61 -4.87 1.62
N ILE A 80 4.83 -6.16 1.92
CA ILE A 80 3.95 -7.23 1.46
C ILE A 80 2.53 -7.02 2.01
N LEU A 81 2.40 -6.67 3.29
CA LEU A 81 1.10 -6.46 3.92
C LEU A 81 0.36 -5.27 3.29
N ALA A 82 1.01 -4.12 3.15
CA ALA A 82 0.42 -2.92 2.57
C ALA A 82 -0.02 -3.17 1.12
N ALA A 83 0.86 -3.74 0.30
CA ALA A 83 0.58 -4.05 -1.11
C ALA A 83 -0.51 -5.12 -1.26
N SER A 84 -0.53 -6.13 -0.39
CA SER A 84 -1.57 -7.18 -0.45
C SER A 84 -2.95 -6.65 -0.06
N LEU A 85 -3.03 -5.81 0.98
CA LEU A 85 -4.30 -5.19 1.38
C LEU A 85 -4.82 -4.24 0.29
N SER A 86 -3.93 -3.44 -0.30
CA SER A 86 -4.24 -2.58 -1.44
C SER A 86 -4.74 -3.41 -2.64
N ALA A 87 -3.99 -4.44 -3.04
CA ALA A 87 -4.38 -5.30 -4.15
C ALA A 87 -5.74 -5.99 -3.91
N VAL A 88 -5.99 -6.49 -2.69
CA VAL A 88 -7.29 -7.09 -2.34
C VAL A 88 -8.41 -6.06 -2.42
N LEU A 89 -8.19 -4.83 -1.93
CA LEU A 89 -9.16 -3.74 -2.06
C LEU A 89 -9.45 -3.44 -3.55
N LEU A 90 -8.42 -3.30 -4.37
CA LEU A 90 -8.56 -3.06 -5.82
C LEU A 90 -9.26 -4.20 -6.54
N LEU A 91 -8.98 -5.46 -6.19
CA LEU A 91 -9.62 -6.63 -6.81
C LEU A 91 -11.08 -6.79 -6.41
N LEU A 92 -11.43 -6.46 -5.16
CA LEU A 92 -12.81 -6.55 -4.69
C LEU A 92 -13.67 -5.40 -5.18
N PHE A 93 -13.10 -4.21 -5.35
CA PHE A 93 -13.79 -3.00 -5.82
C PHE A 93 -13.19 -2.54 -7.16
N TRP A 94 -13.16 -3.48 -8.10
CA TRP A 94 -12.41 -3.38 -9.36
C TRP A 94 -12.95 -2.31 -10.31
N ASP A 95 -12.03 -1.45 -10.76
CA ASP A 95 -12.20 -0.56 -11.91
C ASP A 95 -10.99 -0.65 -12.85
N ARG A 96 -11.24 -0.54 -14.17
CA ARG A 96 -10.18 -0.68 -15.20
C ARG A 96 -9.12 0.41 -15.12
N GLN A 97 -9.44 1.59 -14.58
CA GLN A 97 -8.50 2.70 -14.42
C GLN A 97 -7.46 2.39 -13.33
N LEU A 98 -7.74 1.41 -12.44
CA LEU A 98 -6.87 1.05 -11.32
C LEU A 98 -5.86 -0.06 -11.64
N VAL A 99 -5.76 -0.51 -12.90
CA VAL A 99 -4.76 -1.51 -13.34
C VAL A 99 -3.33 -1.09 -12.98
N LEU A 100 -3.03 0.21 -13.07
CA LEU A 100 -1.72 0.73 -12.68
C LEU A 100 -1.45 0.53 -11.18
N GLY A 101 -2.46 0.71 -10.33
CA GLY A 101 -2.36 0.47 -8.89
C GLY A 101 -2.00 -0.99 -8.60
N LEU A 102 -2.68 -1.93 -9.26
CA LEU A 102 -2.39 -3.36 -9.11
C LEU A 102 -0.97 -3.72 -9.60
N ALA A 103 -0.51 -3.08 -10.67
CA ALA A 103 0.86 -3.27 -11.17
C ALA A 103 1.91 -2.74 -10.16
N ILE A 104 1.62 -1.61 -9.49
CA ILE A 104 2.47 -1.07 -8.42
C ILE A 104 2.52 -2.05 -7.25
N ASP A 105 1.38 -2.58 -6.80
CA ASP A 105 1.34 -3.53 -5.68
C ASP A 105 2.14 -4.80 -5.99
N ALA A 106 2.00 -5.34 -7.21
CA ALA A 106 2.77 -6.49 -7.66
C ALA A 106 4.29 -6.20 -7.67
N ALA A 107 4.69 -5.02 -8.13
CA ALA A 107 6.09 -4.59 -8.12
C ALA A 107 6.63 -4.44 -6.68
N LEU A 108 5.85 -3.87 -5.76
CA LEU A 108 6.22 -3.75 -4.34
C LEU A 108 6.39 -5.12 -3.70
N ILE A 109 5.48 -6.06 -3.94
CA ILE A 109 5.60 -7.44 -3.45
C ILE A 109 6.86 -8.10 -4.02
N ALA A 110 7.11 -7.96 -5.33
CA ALA A 110 8.30 -8.53 -5.97
C ALA A 110 9.59 -7.95 -5.36
N LEU A 111 9.64 -6.64 -5.10
CA LEU A 111 10.79 -6.00 -4.44
C LEU A 111 10.99 -6.49 -3.01
N ALA A 112 9.92 -6.63 -2.24
CA ALA A 112 9.98 -7.13 -0.87
C ALA A 112 10.45 -8.59 -0.78
N VAL A 113 10.08 -9.42 -1.76
CA VAL A 113 10.47 -10.83 -1.83
C VAL A 113 11.88 -11.01 -2.37
N SER A 114 12.24 -10.29 -3.43
CA SER A 114 13.54 -10.45 -4.10
C SER A 114 14.69 -9.74 -3.40
N GLN A 115 14.41 -8.70 -2.62
CA GLN A 115 15.40 -7.91 -1.86
C GLN A 115 16.71 -7.67 -2.64
N PRO A 116 16.63 -7.07 -3.84
CA PRO A 116 17.81 -6.95 -4.67
C PRO A 116 18.85 -6.04 -4.00
N GLY A 117 20.14 -6.31 -4.20
CA GLY A 117 21.24 -5.64 -3.47
C GLY A 117 21.18 -4.11 -3.44
N TRP A 118 20.80 -3.48 -4.56
CA TRP A 118 20.64 -2.01 -4.67
C TRP A 118 19.49 -1.46 -3.81
N PHE A 119 18.54 -2.30 -3.40
CA PHE A 119 17.42 -1.92 -2.54
C PHE A 119 17.84 -1.80 -1.07
N HIS A 120 18.87 -2.56 -0.65
CA HIS A 120 19.49 -2.40 0.67
C HIS A 120 20.23 -1.07 0.81
N ASP A 121 20.70 -0.48 -0.29
CA ASP A 121 21.31 0.85 -0.25
C ASP A 121 20.27 1.96 -0.02
N ILE A 122 18.99 1.66 -0.23
CA ILE A 122 17.86 2.60 -0.10
C ILE A 122 17.14 2.40 1.24
N LEU A 123 16.89 1.16 1.66
CA LEU A 123 16.16 0.83 2.88
C LEU A 123 17.10 0.45 4.03
N PRO A 124 16.74 0.75 5.29
CA PRO A 124 17.61 0.41 6.42
C PRO A 124 17.89 -1.10 6.42
N ALA A 125 19.18 -1.45 6.52
CA ALA A 125 19.61 -2.84 6.60
C ALA A 125 18.93 -3.52 7.79
N SER A 126 18.34 -4.70 7.55
CA SER A 126 18.08 -5.66 8.61
C SER A 126 19.45 -6.12 9.11
N SER A 127 19.88 -5.59 10.25
CA SER A 127 21.10 -6.04 10.95
C SER A 127 21.00 -7.50 11.34
#